data_AF-A0A8T5QMC9-F1
#
_entry.id   AF-A0A8T5QMC9-F1
#
_cell.length_a   1.000
_cell.length_b   1.000
_cell.length_c   1.000
_cell.angle_alpha   90.00
_cell.angle_beta   90.00
_cell.angle_gamma   90.00
#
_symmetry.space_group_name_H-M   'P 1'
#
loop_
_entity.id
_entity.type
_entity.pdbx_description
1 polymer ?
#
loop_
_entity_poly.entity_id
_entity_poly.type
_entity_poly.pdbx_seq_one_letter_code
_entity_poly.pdbx_strand_id
1 'polypeptide(L)'
;MNYKKRTSCIGYLLGINALVYLIQLFVPKFNELFALDSSVVWSEPWRIITSMFMHSTMTLNHLLFNMYALFLFGTLIEQAIGTKRFLRLYFISGIVAGVVFSIFTPGVAVGASGAIMGILGITIMLFPKMKVLFFFVIPMSMRTAGIIFALIDILGMFNPYSR
;
A
#
# COMPACT_ATOMS: atom_id res chain seq x y z
N MET A 1 -27.68 7.03 17.48
CA MET A 1 -26.28 6.92 17.02
C MET A 1 -26.08 7.83 15.82
N ASN A 2 -25.37 8.94 15.99
CA ASN A 2 -25.10 9.88 14.90
C ASN A 2 -23.97 9.31 14.02
N TYR A 3 -24.32 8.62 12.93
CA TYR A 3 -23.36 8.21 11.90
C TYR A 3 -22.95 9.45 11.11
N LYS A 4 -22.13 10.31 11.72
CA LYS A 4 -21.51 11.42 11.01
C LYS A 4 -20.56 10.77 10.00
N LYS A 5 -20.94 10.73 8.71
CA LYS A 5 -20.07 10.34 7.60
C LYS A 5 -18.83 11.25 7.64
N ARG A 6 -17.83 10.87 8.43
CA ARG A 6 -16.49 11.44 8.30
C ARG A 6 -15.99 10.97 6.96
N THR A 7 -15.67 11.91 6.08
CA THR A 7 -14.94 11.62 4.85
C THR A 7 -13.66 10.91 5.25
N SER A 8 -13.61 9.61 4.99
CA SER A 8 -12.51 8.74 5.38
C SER A 8 -11.27 9.10 4.56
N CYS A 9 -10.10 9.20 5.20
CA CYS A 9 -8.86 9.46 4.46
C CYS A 9 -8.52 8.34 3.46
N ILE A 10 -9.08 7.14 3.67
CA ILE A 10 -8.95 6.02 2.76
C ILE A 10 -9.50 6.39 1.38
N GLY A 11 -10.68 7.00 1.30
CA GLY A 11 -11.27 7.41 0.02
C GLY A 11 -10.35 8.36 -0.77
N TYR A 12 -9.68 9.29 -0.08
CA TYR A 12 -8.70 10.18 -0.71
C TYR A 12 -7.46 9.42 -1.18
N LEU A 13 -6.91 8.50 -0.36
CA LEU A 13 -5.76 7.69 -0.77
C LEU A 13 -6.09 6.80 -1.96
N LEU A 14 -7.26 6.16 -1.98
CA LEU A 14 -7.72 5.36 -3.11
C LEU A 14 -7.83 6.22 -4.39
N GLY A 15 -8.43 7.40 -4.27
CA GLY A 15 -8.57 8.34 -5.38
C GLY A 15 -7.23 8.83 -5.92
N ILE A 16 -6.27 9.17 -5.04
CA ILE A 16 -4.93 9.60 -5.44
C ILE A 16 -4.19 8.47 -6.15
N ASN A 17 -4.21 7.24 -5.62
CA ASN A 17 -3.57 6.09 -6.25
C ASN A 17 -4.15 5.79 -7.64
N ALA A 18 -5.47 5.83 -7.78
CA ALA A 18 -6.13 5.67 -9.08
C ALA A 18 -5.76 6.78 -10.06
N LEU A 19 -5.72 8.04 -9.60
CA LEU A 19 -5.32 9.17 -10.43
C LEU A 19 -3.86 9.07 -10.89
N VAL A 20 -2.94 8.77 -9.98
CA VAL A 20 -1.51 8.57 -10.31
C VAL A 20 -1.36 7.43 -11.31
N TYR A 21 -2.07 6.32 -11.12
CA TYR A 21 -2.05 5.22 -12.07
C TYR A 21 -2.55 5.65 -13.46
N LEU A 22 -3.62 6.44 -13.56
CA LEU A 22 -4.07 6.99 -14.83
C LEU A 22 -3.00 7.88 -15.47
N ILE A 23 -2.34 8.74 -14.68
CA ILE A 23 -1.24 9.59 -15.17
C ILE A 23 -0.08 8.72 -15.70
N GLN A 24 0.28 7.63 -15.02
CA GLN A 24 1.31 6.70 -15.46
C GLN A 24 1.04 6.10 -16.86
N LEU A 25 -0.24 5.97 -17.26
CA LEU A 25 -0.62 5.43 -18.57
C LEU A 25 -0.46 6.44 -19.71
N PHE A 26 -0.60 7.74 -19.42
CA PHE A 26 -0.64 8.78 -20.45
C PHE A 26 0.63 9.64 -20.52
N VAL A 27 1.43 9.69 -19.45
CA VAL A 27 2.64 10.51 -19.39
C VAL A 27 3.88 9.63 -19.60
N PRO A 28 4.58 9.78 -20.74
CA PRO A 28 5.83 9.05 -20.99
C PRO A 28 6.88 9.36 -19.91
N LYS A 29 7.73 8.38 -19.59
CA LYS A 29 8.81 8.49 -18.58
C LYS A 29 8.35 8.82 -17.15
N PHE A 30 7.05 8.84 -16.87
CA PHE A 30 6.56 9.10 -15.51
C PHE A 30 7.11 8.09 -14.49
N ASN A 31 7.18 6.81 -14.88
CA ASN A 31 7.80 5.76 -14.08
C ASN A 31 9.29 6.01 -13.82
N GLU A 32 10.04 6.40 -14.85
CA GLU A 32 11.48 6.69 -14.74
C GLU A 32 11.77 7.86 -13.78
N LEU A 33 10.85 8.81 -13.60
CA LEU A 33 11.04 10.00 -12.76
C LEU A 33 10.57 9.82 -11.31
N PHE A 34 9.55 9.00 -11.07
CA PHE A 34 8.87 8.93 -9.78
C PHE A 34 8.92 7.57 -9.09
N ALA A 35 9.26 6.50 -9.81
CA ALA A 35 9.43 5.17 -9.21
C ALA A 35 10.64 5.17 -8.28
N LEU A 36 10.59 4.31 -7.26
CA LEU A 36 11.70 4.14 -6.33
C LEU A 36 12.79 3.37 -7.05
N ASP A 37 13.91 4.02 -7.31
CA ASP A 37 15.09 3.38 -7.89
C ASP A 37 16.24 3.47 -6.89
N SER A 38 16.67 2.31 -6.38
CA SER A 38 17.76 2.18 -5.42
C SER A 38 19.08 2.87 -5.83
N SER A 39 19.31 3.06 -7.14
CA SER A 39 20.56 3.65 -7.67
C SER A 39 20.60 5.18 -7.57
N VAL A 40 19.44 5.85 -7.65
CA VAL A 40 19.32 7.32 -7.68
C VAL A 40 18.55 7.89 -6.49
N VAL A 41 17.92 7.07 -5.67
CA VAL A 41 17.09 7.49 -4.53
C VAL A 41 17.82 8.43 -3.56
N TRP A 42 19.13 8.27 -3.39
CA TRP A 42 19.91 9.11 -2.48
C TRP A 42 20.14 10.54 -3.02
N SER A 43 20.16 10.72 -4.34
CA SER A 43 20.13 12.03 -5.00
C SER A 43 18.70 12.54 -5.23
N GLU A 44 17.72 11.64 -5.29
CA GLU A 44 16.33 11.93 -5.63
C GLU A 44 15.35 11.39 -4.56
N PRO A 45 15.40 11.91 -3.32
CA PRO A 45 14.72 11.31 -2.16
C PRO A 45 13.19 11.37 -2.23
N TRP A 46 12.62 12.25 -3.07
CA TRP A 46 11.17 12.31 -3.28
C TRP A 46 10.61 10.98 -3.80
N ARG A 47 11.45 10.18 -4.50
CA ARG A 47 11.08 8.84 -5.01
C ARG A 47 10.59 7.89 -3.93
N ILE A 48 11.03 8.04 -2.69
CA ILE A 48 10.56 7.24 -1.54
C ILE A 48 9.06 7.49 -1.30
N ILE A 49 8.61 8.73 -1.40
CA ILE A 49 7.20 9.09 -1.15
C ILE A 49 6.37 8.90 -2.42
N THR A 50 6.88 9.31 -3.58
CA THR A 50 6.11 9.24 -4.83
C THR A 50 5.83 7.79 -5.24
N SER A 51 6.80 6.89 -5.05
CA SER A 51 6.63 5.46 -5.34
C SER A 51 5.49 4.80 -4.56
N MET A 52 5.17 5.30 -3.36
CA MET A 52 4.04 4.82 -2.54
C MET A 52 2.69 4.97 -3.24
N PHE A 53 2.60 5.85 -4.24
CA PHE A 53 1.37 6.11 -4.99
C PHE A 53 1.37 5.52 -6.40
N MET A 54 2.51 5.00 -6.84
CA MET A 54 2.69 4.43 -8.16
C MET A 54 2.39 2.94 -8.14
N HIS A 55 1.94 2.41 -9.28
CA HIS A 55 1.65 0.99 -9.41
C HIS A 55 2.20 0.46 -10.73
N SER A 56 2.49 -0.85 -10.80
CA SER A 56 2.92 -1.48 -12.05
C SER A 56 1.86 -1.30 -13.13
N THR A 57 2.23 -0.70 -14.26
CA THR A 57 1.37 -0.52 -15.44
C THR A 57 1.23 -1.79 -16.27
N MET A 58 2.02 -2.83 -15.97
CA MET A 58 1.95 -4.11 -16.68
C MET A 58 0.68 -4.89 -16.33
N THR A 59 0.20 -4.76 -15.09
CA THR A 59 -1.01 -5.47 -14.65
C THR A 59 -1.89 -4.58 -13.78
N LEU A 60 -3.17 -4.47 -14.14
CA LEU A 60 -4.15 -3.75 -13.33
C LEU A 60 -4.34 -4.39 -11.95
N ASN A 61 -4.07 -5.70 -11.84
CA ASN A 61 -4.18 -6.46 -10.61
C ASN A 61 -3.34 -5.85 -9.48
N HIS A 62 -2.13 -5.37 -9.76
CA HIS A 62 -1.28 -4.76 -8.74
C HIS A 62 -1.97 -3.58 -8.04
N LEU A 63 -2.61 -2.69 -8.82
CA LEU A 63 -3.41 -1.60 -8.26
C LEU A 63 -4.63 -2.14 -7.50
N LEU A 64 -5.42 -3.03 -8.11
CA LEU A 64 -6.65 -3.53 -7.51
C LEU A 64 -6.43 -4.21 -6.17
N PHE A 65 -5.39 -5.04 -6.03
CA PHE A 65 -5.08 -5.73 -4.78
C PHE A 65 -4.60 -4.76 -3.69
N ASN A 66 -3.76 -3.77 -4.03
CA ASN A 66 -3.36 -2.73 -3.09
C ASN A 66 -4.55 -1.89 -2.63
N MET A 67 -5.44 -1.50 -3.55
CA MET A 67 -6.64 -0.72 -3.22
C MET A 67 -7.62 -1.53 -2.37
N TYR A 68 -7.78 -2.83 -2.66
CA TYR A 68 -8.57 -3.75 -1.86
C TYR A 68 -8.03 -3.88 -0.43
N ALA A 69 -6.73 -4.11 -0.28
CA ALA A 69 -6.09 -4.24 1.03
C ALA A 69 -6.13 -2.93 1.82
N LEU A 70 -5.86 -1.79 1.17
CA LEU A 70 -5.96 -0.48 1.79
C LEU A 70 -7.40 -0.16 2.21
N PHE A 71 -8.39 -0.52 1.40
CA PHE A 71 -9.79 -0.35 1.76
C PHE A 71 -10.17 -1.20 2.97
N LEU A 72 -9.83 -2.49 2.99
CA LEU A 72 -10.19 -3.37 4.10
C LEU A 72 -9.45 -3.03 5.39
N PHE A 73 -8.13 -3.13 5.37
CA PHE A 73 -7.31 -2.98 6.58
C PHE A 73 -7.20 -1.51 6.98
N GLY A 74 -7.07 -0.61 5.99
CA GLY A 74 -6.97 0.81 6.26
C GLY A 74 -8.23 1.39 6.86
N THR A 75 -9.43 1.01 6.38
CA THR A 75 -10.69 1.48 6.99
C THR A 75 -10.83 0.99 8.43
N LEU A 76 -10.50 -0.28 8.69
CA LEU A 76 -10.56 -0.86 10.03
C LEU A 76 -9.63 -0.13 11.01
N ILE A 77 -8.37 0.12 10.60
CA ILE A 77 -7.41 0.82 11.44
C ILE A 77 -7.75 2.30 11.57
N GLU A 78 -8.16 2.99 10.50
CA GLU A 78 -8.58 4.39 10.60
C GLU A 78 -9.69 4.58 11.63
N GLN A 79 -10.67 3.68 11.66
CA GLN A 79 -11.75 3.71 12.65
C GLN A 79 -11.23 3.42 14.07
N ALA A 80 -10.27 2.50 14.22
CA ALA A 80 -9.71 2.12 15.51
C ALA A 80 -8.81 3.20 16.13
N ILE A 81 -7.92 3.83 15.36
CA ILE A 81 -6.90 4.76 15.88
C ILE A 81 -7.11 6.22 15.48
N GLY A 82 -8.08 6.50 14.60
CA GLY A 82 -8.39 7.81 14.06
C GLY A 82 -7.48 8.25 12.91
N THR A 83 -8.03 9.08 12.02
CA THR A 83 -7.43 9.55 10.77
C THR A 83 -6.00 10.08 10.90
N LYS A 84 -5.71 10.95 11.88
CA LYS A 84 -4.36 11.53 12.05
C LYS A 84 -3.30 10.47 12.41
N ARG A 85 -3.67 9.47 13.22
CA ARG A 85 -2.74 8.39 13.60
C ARG A 85 -2.58 7.40 12.45
N PHE A 86 -3.67 7.11 11.74
CA PHE A 86 -3.63 6.29 10.53
C PHE A 86 -2.71 6.87 9.46
N LEU A 87 -2.82 8.16 9.13
CA LEU A 87 -1.95 8.78 8.11
C LEU A 87 -0.47 8.73 8.52
N ARG A 88 -0.15 8.98 9.79
CA ARG A 88 1.22 8.80 10.29
C ARG A 88 1.71 7.37 10.13
N LEU A 89 0.87 6.38 10.48
CA LEU A 89 1.19 4.98 10.30
C LEU A 89 1.45 4.65 8.81
N TYR A 90 0.57 5.09 7.91
CA TYR A 90 0.69 4.86 6.47
C TYR A 90 2.01 5.43 5.92
N PHE A 91 2.29 6.72 6.17
CA PHE A 91 3.49 7.38 5.65
C PHE A 91 4.77 6.85 6.28
N ILE A 92 4.82 6.66 7.61
CA ILE A 92 6.02 6.12 8.27
C ILE A 92 6.31 4.71 7.77
N SER A 93 5.29 3.85 7.65
CA SER A 93 5.48 2.48 7.18
C SER A 93 5.98 2.44 5.74
N GLY A 94 5.39 3.25 4.85
CA GLY A 94 5.84 3.35 3.46
C GLY A 94 7.26 3.89 3.32
N ILE A 95 7.61 4.95 4.07
CA ILE A 95 8.96 5.52 4.08
C ILE A 95 9.98 4.51 4.58
N VAL A 96 9.70 3.83 5.70
CA VAL A 96 10.59 2.80 6.25
C VAL A 96 10.76 1.66 5.25
N ALA A 97 9.68 1.18 4.63
CA ALA A 97 9.75 0.15 3.61
C ALA A 97 10.59 0.60 2.39
N GLY A 98 10.41 1.84 1.92
CA GLY A 98 11.19 2.40 0.82
C GLY A 98 12.67 2.52 1.15
N VAL A 99 13.02 3.02 2.33
CA VAL A 99 14.43 3.11 2.79
C VAL A 99 15.05 1.72 2.91
N VAL A 100 14.35 0.76 3.51
CA VAL A 100 14.82 -0.63 3.62
C VAL A 100 15.03 -1.23 2.23
N PHE A 101 14.07 -1.05 1.31
CA PHE A 101 14.23 -1.50 -0.08
C PHE A 101 15.47 -0.89 -0.73
N SER A 102 15.68 0.43 -0.61
CA SER A 102 16.82 1.13 -1.18
C SER A 102 18.18 0.68 -0.66
N ILE A 103 18.26 0.15 0.56
CA ILE A 103 19.50 -0.33 1.16
C ILE A 103 19.78 -1.79 0.76
N PHE A 104 18.75 -2.64 0.76
CA PHE A 104 18.93 -4.10 0.69
C PHE A 104 18.59 -4.70 -0.67
N THR A 105 17.87 -3.99 -1.52
CA THR A 105 17.37 -4.51 -2.80
C THR A 105 17.79 -3.59 -3.95
N PRO A 106 18.73 -4.02 -4.81
CA PRO A 106 19.00 -3.30 -6.04
C PRO A 106 17.83 -3.46 -7.02
N GLY A 107 17.29 -2.35 -7.48
CA GLY A 107 16.24 -2.32 -8.50
C GLY A 107 15.27 -1.16 -8.38
N VAL A 108 14.17 -1.30 -9.11
CA VAL A 108 13.06 -0.35 -9.16
C VAL A 108 11.83 -0.96 -8.48
N ALA A 109 11.15 -0.19 -7.65
CA ALA A 109 9.90 -0.57 -6.99
C ALA A 109 8.83 0.53 -7.10
N VAL A 110 7.59 0.08 -7.19
CA VAL A 110 6.38 0.90 -7.12
C VAL A 110 5.34 0.19 -6.26
N GLY A 111 4.53 0.94 -5.52
CA GLY A 111 3.37 0.38 -4.83
C GLY A 111 3.15 0.94 -3.44
N ALA A 112 1.89 0.94 -3.01
CA ALA A 112 1.49 1.23 -1.64
C ALA A 112 1.76 0.05 -0.67
N SER A 113 2.24 -1.10 -1.18
CA SER A 113 2.33 -2.36 -0.45
C SER A 113 3.15 -2.25 0.85
N GLY A 114 4.29 -1.55 0.82
CA GLY A 114 5.10 -1.30 2.02
C GLY A 114 4.33 -0.59 3.15
N ALA A 115 3.50 0.40 2.80
CA ALA A 115 2.64 1.08 3.76
C ALA A 115 1.51 0.16 4.27
N ILE A 116 0.93 -0.63 3.37
CA ILE A 116 -0.13 -1.59 3.69
C ILE A 116 0.39 -2.70 4.61
N MET A 117 1.63 -3.17 4.45
CA MET A 117 2.26 -4.15 5.35
C MET A 117 2.36 -3.61 6.78
N GLY A 118 2.71 -2.34 6.95
CA GLY A 118 2.70 -1.71 8.28
C GLY A 118 1.31 -1.63 8.89
N ILE A 119 0.30 -1.27 8.09
CA ILE A 119 -1.11 -1.28 8.53
C ILE A 119 -1.53 -2.69 8.93
N LEU A 120 -1.17 -3.69 8.13
CA LEU A 120 -1.51 -5.09 8.36
C LEU A 120 -0.89 -5.62 9.65
N GLY A 121 0.38 -5.30 9.92
CA GLY A 121 1.05 -5.63 11.17
C GLY A 121 0.29 -5.13 12.39
N ILE A 122 -0.10 -3.85 12.39
CA ILE A 122 -0.92 -3.27 13.47
C ILE A 122 -2.31 -3.91 13.52
N THR A 123 -2.90 -4.22 12.38
CA THR A 123 -4.22 -4.87 12.31
C THR A 123 -4.21 -6.25 12.95
N ILE A 124 -3.17 -7.06 12.68
CA ILE A 124 -3.00 -8.37 13.29
C ILE A 124 -2.78 -8.25 14.81
N MET A 125 -2.03 -7.24 15.26
CA MET A 125 -1.79 -7.02 16.70
C MET A 125 -3.07 -6.62 17.45
N LEU A 126 -3.88 -5.72 16.89
CA LEU A 126 -5.08 -5.21 17.53
C LEU A 126 -6.28 -6.16 17.41
N PHE A 127 -6.40 -6.87 16.30
CA PHE A 127 -7.60 -7.66 15.96
C PHE A 127 -7.29 -9.10 15.52
N PRO A 128 -6.42 -9.87 16.20
CA PRO A 128 -5.91 -11.14 15.69
C PRO A 128 -7.00 -12.21 15.43
N LYS A 129 -8.06 -12.22 16.25
CA LYS A 129 -9.16 -13.18 16.17
C LYS A 129 -10.38 -12.69 15.39
N MET A 130 -10.35 -11.44 14.89
CA MET A 130 -11.45 -10.90 14.09
C MET A 130 -11.61 -11.73 12.83
N LYS A 131 -12.83 -12.15 12.51
CA LYS A 131 -13.11 -12.87 11.27
C LYS A 131 -13.22 -11.87 10.14
N VAL A 132 -12.47 -12.09 9.08
CA VAL A 132 -12.57 -11.35 7.83
C VAL A 132 -12.87 -12.30 6.70
N LEU A 133 -13.64 -11.81 5.74
CA LEU A 133 -13.96 -12.54 4.54
C LEU A 133 -12.86 -12.27 3.50
N PHE A 134 -11.86 -13.14 3.49
CA PHE A 134 -10.72 -13.04 2.58
C PHE A 134 -11.20 -13.23 1.13
N PHE A 135 -10.92 -12.25 0.28
CA PHE A 135 -11.42 -12.15 -1.10
C PHE A 135 -12.95 -12.29 -1.25
N PHE A 136 -13.72 -11.90 -0.23
CA PHE A 136 -15.18 -12.04 -0.21
C PHE A 136 -15.72 -13.49 -0.29
N VAL A 137 -14.85 -14.49 -0.16
CA VAL A 137 -15.23 -15.91 -0.28
C VAL A 137 -14.94 -16.69 1.00
N ILE A 138 -13.76 -16.51 1.59
CA ILE A 138 -13.28 -17.42 2.64
C ILE A 138 -13.24 -16.72 3.99
N PRO A 139 -14.10 -17.08 4.96
CA PRO A 139 -14.03 -16.52 6.29
C PRO A 139 -12.83 -17.12 7.04
N MET A 140 -11.89 -16.28 7.45
CA MET A 140 -10.73 -16.69 8.24
C MET A 140 -10.35 -15.64 9.28
N SER A 141 -9.47 -16.00 10.21
CA SER A 141 -8.98 -15.05 11.20
C SER A 141 -8.13 -13.96 10.53
N MET A 142 -8.20 -12.73 11.02
CA MET A 142 -7.38 -11.59 10.56
C MET A 142 -5.89 -11.94 10.56
N ARG A 143 -5.43 -12.67 11.58
CA ARG A 143 -4.06 -13.17 11.64
C ARG A 143 -3.72 -14.04 10.43
N THR A 144 -4.57 -15.01 10.13
CA THR A 144 -4.37 -15.91 8.98
C THR A 144 -4.42 -15.14 7.67
N ALA A 145 -5.46 -14.31 7.47
CA ALA A 145 -5.62 -13.49 6.27
C ALA A 145 -4.42 -12.57 6.03
N GLY A 146 -3.95 -11.90 7.09
CA GLY A 146 -2.83 -10.97 6.98
C GLY A 146 -1.50 -11.67 6.74
N ILE A 147 -1.25 -12.83 7.36
CA ILE A 147 -0.04 -13.62 7.06
C ILE A 147 -0.06 -14.09 5.60
N ILE A 148 -1.18 -14.62 5.12
CA ILE A 148 -1.32 -15.05 3.71
C ILE A 148 -1.10 -13.86 2.77
N PHE A 149 -1.73 -12.72 3.05
CA PHE A 149 -1.58 -11.52 2.22
C PHE A 149 -0.11 -11.05 2.17
N ALA A 150 0.56 -10.99 3.32
CA ALA A 150 1.98 -10.61 3.39
C ALA A 150 2.88 -11.58 2.60
N LEU A 151 2.60 -12.89 2.68
CA LEU A 151 3.35 -13.88 1.91
C LEU A 151 3.13 -13.72 0.40
N ILE A 152 1.89 -13.53 -0.04
CA ILE A 152 1.58 -13.33 -1.47
C ILE A 152 2.29 -12.07 -2.00
N ASP A 153 2.29 -10.99 -1.23
CA ASP A 153 2.94 -9.73 -1.58
C ASP A 153 4.48 -9.89 -1.67
N ILE A 154 5.10 -10.49 -0.65
CA ILE A 154 6.56 -10.73 -0.60
C ILE A 154 7.03 -11.70 -1.70
N LEU A 155 6.24 -12.75 -1.99
CA LEU A 155 6.57 -13.73 -3.03
C LEU A 155 6.44 -13.16 -4.45
N GLY A 156 6.10 -11.87 -4.60
CA GLY A 156 6.08 -11.19 -5.88
C GLY A 156 4.92 -11.63 -6.78
N MET A 157 3.88 -12.25 -6.22
CA MET A 157 2.64 -12.50 -6.96
C MET A 157 1.96 -11.18 -7.38
N PHE A 158 2.24 -10.10 -6.66
CA PHE A 158 1.91 -8.72 -7.02
C PHE A 158 3.15 -7.99 -7.54
N ASN A 159 3.83 -8.60 -8.51
CA ASN A 159 5.14 -8.19 -9.04
C ASN A 159 5.33 -6.64 -9.11
N PRO A 160 6.23 -6.05 -8.29
CA PRO A 160 6.46 -4.61 -8.25
C PRO A 160 7.36 -4.11 -9.39
N TYR A 161 7.93 -5.00 -10.22
CA TYR A 161 8.82 -4.59 -11.29
C TYR A 161 8.02 -3.92 -12.42
N SER A 162 8.12 -2.60 -12.52
CA SER A 162 7.92 -1.87 -13.76
C SER A 162 9.17 -2.05 -14.61
N ARG A 163 9.18 -3.02 -15.53
CA ARG A 163 10.12 -2.94 -16.65
C ARG A 163 9.54 -2.04 -17.72
#